data_AF-A0A136PKQ4-F1
#
_entry.id   AF-A0A136PKQ4-F1
#
_cell.length_a   1.000
_cell.length_b   1.000
_cell.length_c   1.000
_cell.angle_alpha   90.00
_cell.angle_beta   90.00
_cell.angle_gamma   90.00
#
_symmetry.space_group_name_H-M   'P 1'
#
loop_
_entity.id
_entity.type
_entity.pdbx_description
1 polymer ?
#
loop_
_entity_poly.entity_id
_entity_poly.type
_entity_poly.pdbx_seq_one_letter_code
_entity_poly.pdbx_strand_id
1 'polypeptide(L)'
;MPTVATPWVALAADLVSLSASDDPHRTDRRADPDTDAVTALTNHPDWDTIGAAPLTGRAARLETLLHALDDRNLFYLFAYHPRTVLHDVLPRLRHRPTWLLAVDLYEAWWRLASTERLTGVAPRGQRTGAAYLARTRWLLTSLPFRDPVGCGLRRDDRPATPDLVTRARQARQDWLDVLDTADDHSLLHQDISTETDARDLVTVPVNPRRLDTGHPITGDPVDAGVWRHCVRAHLLPRFSVGTAWQVAWRLSDRTARVATVLAGAAFLAALLLLTAGAARWWPHQAAGLVTAATAAAGAGYAAVITAAVREPGASWPWLLRQPASAMLGVVALTALHPDWWSNLDGTRALGATTVLAALATGYLVVEAVNHGVHRSRLLLRRVGAVAALGAVHATLVGATALRWLTPALSETASTTGRLDCLWSATGCPPGTIAPGYVFALAAAWCYAAGVFSQILWDDQPYTAPLAHLAWTTRR
;
A
#
# COMPACT_ATOMS: atom_id res chain seq x y z
N MET A 1 -33.75 -21.90 -24.81
CA MET A 1 -32.37 -22.39 -24.60
C MET A 1 -31.67 -21.39 -23.69
N PRO A 2 -31.08 -21.81 -22.56
CA PRO A 2 -30.27 -20.89 -21.75
C PRO A 2 -29.11 -20.39 -22.61
N THR A 3 -29.06 -19.08 -22.85
CA THR A 3 -27.93 -18.42 -23.46
C THR A 3 -26.74 -18.63 -22.53
N VAL A 4 -25.77 -19.44 -22.95
CA VAL A 4 -24.50 -19.57 -22.22
C VAL A 4 -23.94 -18.16 -22.07
N ALA A 5 -23.88 -17.67 -20.83
CA ALA A 5 -23.35 -16.34 -20.55
C ALA A 5 -21.96 -16.22 -21.19
N THR A 6 -21.73 -15.15 -21.92
CA THR A 6 -20.42 -14.92 -22.54
C THR A 6 -19.33 -14.95 -21.46
N PRO A 7 -18.20 -15.64 -21.67
CA PRO A 7 -17.17 -15.84 -20.63
C PRO A 7 -16.72 -14.57 -19.91
N TRP A 8 -16.68 -13.43 -20.62
CA TRP A 8 -16.33 -12.14 -20.04
C TRP A 8 -17.32 -11.65 -18.98
N VAL A 9 -18.61 -12.00 -19.07
CA VAL A 9 -19.64 -11.60 -18.10
C VAL A 9 -19.40 -12.28 -16.77
N ALA A 10 -19.12 -13.59 -16.79
CA ALA A 10 -18.76 -14.34 -15.58
C ALA A 10 -17.49 -13.77 -14.95
N LEU A 11 -16.44 -13.54 -15.75
CA LEU A 11 -15.20 -12.95 -15.25
C LEU A 11 -15.40 -11.53 -14.69
N ALA A 12 -16.18 -10.69 -15.36
CA ALA A 12 -16.50 -9.34 -14.92
C ALA A 12 -17.30 -9.36 -13.60
N ALA A 13 -18.32 -10.20 -13.54
CA ALA A 13 -19.15 -10.36 -12.36
C ALA A 13 -18.34 -10.89 -11.17
N ASP A 14 -17.47 -11.88 -11.41
CA ASP A 14 -16.56 -12.41 -10.40
C ASP A 14 -15.61 -11.33 -9.89
N LEU A 15 -14.98 -10.57 -10.79
CA LEU A 15 -14.08 -9.47 -10.42
C LEU A 15 -14.77 -8.39 -9.59
N VAL A 16 -15.97 -7.98 -10.00
CA VAL A 16 -16.73 -6.98 -9.26
C VAL A 16 -17.21 -7.55 -7.92
N SER A 17 -17.52 -8.86 -7.84
CA SER A 17 -17.94 -9.52 -6.60
C SER A 17 -16.83 -9.75 -5.59
N LEU A 18 -15.64 -10.17 -6.03
CA LEU A 18 -14.44 -10.36 -5.19
C LEU A 18 -13.95 -9.04 -4.57
N SER A 19 -14.41 -7.93 -5.13
CA SER A 19 -14.05 -6.59 -4.72
C SER A 19 -15.04 -6.00 -3.72
N ALA A 20 -16.31 -6.41 -3.73
CA ALA A 20 -17.23 -6.15 -2.62
C ALA A 20 -16.75 -7.01 -1.44
N SER A 21 -16.58 -6.42 -0.25
CA SER A 21 -16.10 -7.16 0.93
C SER A 21 -16.88 -8.47 1.08
N ASP A 22 -16.16 -9.59 1.25
CA ASP A 22 -16.68 -10.94 1.59
C ASP A 22 -17.45 -10.97 2.93
N ASP A 23 -18.27 -9.97 3.25
CA ASP A 23 -19.14 -10.01 4.42
C ASP A 23 -20.34 -10.89 4.08
N PRO A 24 -20.37 -12.15 4.55
CA PRO A 24 -21.45 -13.06 4.24
C PRO A 24 -22.75 -12.62 4.92
N HIS A 25 -22.70 -11.71 5.89
CA HIS A 25 -23.87 -11.13 6.53
C HIS A 25 -24.53 -10.02 5.72
N ARG A 26 -23.90 -9.60 4.60
CA ARG A 26 -24.50 -8.65 3.65
C ARG A 26 -25.37 -9.33 2.58
N THR A 27 -25.63 -10.62 2.73
CA THR A 27 -26.59 -11.38 1.92
C THR A 27 -28.03 -10.95 2.22
N ASP A 28 -28.84 -10.88 1.17
CA ASP A 28 -30.31 -10.93 1.21
C ASP A 28 -31.16 -9.68 1.48
N ARG A 29 -30.68 -8.50 1.07
CA ARG A 29 -31.57 -7.68 0.24
C ARG A 29 -31.04 -7.69 -1.18
N ARG A 30 -31.34 -8.76 -1.92
CA ARG A 30 -31.49 -8.63 -3.37
C ARG A 30 -32.46 -7.47 -3.54
N ALA A 31 -31.96 -6.32 -4.00
CA ALA A 31 -32.82 -5.37 -4.66
C ALA A 31 -33.43 -6.19 -5.78
N ASP A 32 -34.68 -6.62 -5.61
CA ASP A 32 -35.42 -7.22 -6.71
C ASP A 32 -35.38 -6.15 -7.79
N PRO A 33 -34.66 -6.38 -8.90
CA PRO A 33 -34.47 -5.34 -9.89
C PRO A 33 -35.87 -4.90 -10.29
N ASP A 34 -36.17 -3.63 -10.02
CA ASP A 34 -37.47 -3.04 -10.30
C ASP A 34 -37.84 -3.44 -11.74
N THR A 35 -38.79 -4.36 -11.84
CA THR A 35 -38.95 -5.12 -13.08
C THR A 35 -39.42 -4.18 -14.17
N ASP A 36 -40.15 -3.14 -13.80
CA ASP A 36 -40.66 -2.13 -14.73
C ASP A 36 -39.54 -1.25 -15.28
N ALA A 37 -38.62 -0.77 -14.43
CA ALA A 37 -37.51 0.08 -14.86
C ALA A 37 -36.49 -0.68 -15.72
N VAL A 38 -36.16 -1.92 -15.34
CA VAL A 38 -35.32 -2.79 -16.17
C VAL A 38 -36.01 -3.15 -17.48
N THR A 39 -37.33 -3.38 -17.47
CA THR A 39 -38.12 -3.61 -18.68
C THR A 39 -38.11 -2.38 -19.59
N ALA A 40 -38.29 -1.18 -19.03
CA ALA A 40 -38.25 0.08 -19.77
C ALA A 40 -36.87 0.31 -20.41
N LEU A 41 -35.79 0.06 -19.65
CA LEU A 41 -34.43 0.11 -20.19
C LEU A 41 -34.29 -0.92 -21.32
N THR A 42 -34.52 -2.22 -21.08
CA THR A 42 -34.27 -3.29 -22.07
C THR A 42 -35.11 -3.18 -23.35
N ASN A 43 -36.30 -2.61 -23.28
CA ASN A 43 -37.21 -2.45 -24.41
C ASN A 43 -37.15 -1.07 -25.08
N HIS A 44 -36.24 -0.18 -24.66
CA HIS A 44 -36.16 1.16 -25.24
C HIS A 44 -35.87 1.11 -26.76
N PRO A 45 -36.61 1.86 -27.60
CA PRO A 45 -36.48 1.77 -29.06
C PRO A 45 -35.10 2.21 -29.58
N ASP A 46 -34.40 3.10 -28.85
CA ASP A 46 -33.12 3.64 -29.28
C ASP A 46 -31.94 2.67 -29.20
N TRP A 47 -32.09 1.46 -28.63
CA TRP A 47 -30.99 0.50 -28.53
C TRP A 47 -30.40 0.11 -29.88
N ASP A 48 -31.22 -0.01 -30.92
CA ASP A 48 -30.76 -0.28 -32.29
C ASP A 48 -29.83 0.84 -32.78
N THR A 49 -30.21 2.08 -32.50
CA THR A 49 -29.48 3.28 -32.92
C THR A 49 -28.20 3.49 -32.09
N ILE A 50 -28.22 3.12 -30.80
CA ILE A 50 -27.08 3.21 -29.89
C ILE A 50 -26.07 2.10 -30.17
N GLY A 51 -26.53 0.88 -30.40
CA GLY A 51 -25.70 -0.27 -30.74
C GLY A 51 -24.94 -0.06 -32.06
N ALA A 52 -25.59 0.56 -33.04
CA ALA A 52 -24.99 0.92 -34.32
C ALA A 52 -24.08 2.16 -34.27
N ALA A 53 -24.12 2.97 -33.19
CA ALA A 53 -23.34 4.19 -33.10
C ALA A 53 -21.83 3.92 -33.01
N PRO A 54 -20.99 4.81 -33.59
CA PRO A 54 -19.53 4.78 -33.39
C PRO A 54 -19.15 4.83 -31.91
N LEU A 55 -18.05 4.16 -31.56
CA LEU A 55 -17.56 4.07 -30.17
C LEU A 55 -17.34 5.45 -29.52
N THR A 56 -16.81 6.41 -30.28
CA THR A 56 -16.50 7.76 -29.80
C THR A 56 -17.71 8.60 -29.38
N GLY A 57 -18.94 8.20 -29.76
CA GLY A 57 -20.18 8.91 -29.38
C GLY A 57 -21.18 8.08 -28.59
N ARG A 58 -20.93 6.78 -28.37
CA ARG A 58 -21.92 5.88 -27.79
C ARG A 58 -22.25 6.20 -26.34
N ALA A 59 -21.23 6.46 -25.51
CA ALA A 59 -21.43 6.82 -24.11
C ALA A 59 -22.26 8.10 -23.93
N ALA A 60 -22.09 9.11 -24.81
CA ALA A 60 -22.89 10.33 -24.77
C ALA A 60 -24.36 10.10 -25.17
N ARG A 61 -24.63 9.21 -26.13
CA ARG A 61 -26.01 8.82 -26.47
C ARG A 61 -26.67 8.04 -25.35
N LEU A 62 -25.93 7.14 -24.70
CA LEU A 62 -26.37 6.44 -23.50
C LEU A 62 -26.64 7.41 -22.35
N GLU A 63 -25.81 8.43 -22.17
CA GLU A 63 -26.04 9.49 -21.19
C GLU A 63 -27.38 10.18 -21.42
N THR A 64 -27.68 10.59 -22.66
CA THR A 64 -28.99 11.19 -23.02
C THR A 64 -30.15 10.22 -22.74
N LEU A 65 -30.02 8.96 -23.12
CA LEU A 65 -31.04 7.93 -22.87
C LEU A 65 -31.30 7.76 -21.37
N LEU A 66 -30.24 7.56 -20.58
CA LEU A 66 -30.34 7.33 -19.15
C LEU A 66 -30.90 8.55 -18.42
N HIS A 67 -30.53 9.76 -18.85
CA HIS A 67 -31.10 10.99 -18.34
C HIS A 67 -32.59 11.15 -18.69
N ALA A 68 -33.03 10.68 -19.85
CA ALA A 68 -34.44 10.70 -20.24
C ALA A 68 -35.29 9.68 -19.43
N LEU A 69 -34.70 8.54 -19.04
CA LEU A 69 -35.34 7.58 -18.14
C LEU A 69 -35.45 8.14 -16.71
N ASP A 70 -34.43 8.89 -16.27
CA ASP A 70 -34.34 9.53 -14.95
C ASP A 70 -34.74 8.63 -13.76
N ASP A 71 -34.40 7.35 -13.85
CA ASP A 71 -34.85 6.36 -12.89
C ASP A 71 -33.81 6.15 -11.78
N ARG A 72 -34.17 6.55 -10.55
CA ARG A 72 -33.33 6.38 -9.37
C ARG A 72 -33.04 4.92 -9.03
N ASN A 73 -34.00 4.02 -9.24
CA ASN A 73 -33.84 2.59 -8.95
C ASN A 73 -32.83 1.97 -9.92
N LEU A 74 -32.86 2.34 -11.21
CA LEU A 74 -31.82 1.96 -12.17
C LEU A 74 -30.45 2.49 -11.76
N PHE A 75 -30.35 3.77 -11.39
CA PHE A 75 -29.08 4.34 -10.93
C PHE A 75 -28.50 3.52 -9.76
N TYR A 76 -29.31 3.23 -8.74
CA TYR A 76 -28.88 2.44 -7.59
C TYR A 76 -28.54 1.00 -7.94
N LEU A 77 -29.26 0.39 -8.87
CA LEU A 77 -28.94 -0.95 -9.38
C LEU A 77 -27.56 -0.98 -10.04
N PHE A 78 -27.24 0.02 -10.87
CA PHE A 78 -25.93 0.13 -11.52
C PHE A 78 -24.80 0.48 -10.55
N ALA A 79 -25.03 1.41 -9.63
CA ALA A 79 -24.02 1.83 -8.68
C ALA A 79 -23.71 0.75 -7.64
N TYR A 80 -24.72 0.11 -7.04
CA TYR A 80 -24.55 -0.74 -5.86
C TYR A 80 -24.71 -2.24 -6.14
N HIS A 81 -25.31 -2.62 -7.27
CA HIS A 81 -25.51 -4.04 -7.66
C HIS A 81 -24.95 -4.37 -9.05
N PRO A 82 -23.69 -4.00 -9.35
CA PRO A 82 -23.11 -4.19 -10.67
C PRO A 82 -23.05 -5.66 -11.11
N ARG A 83 -22.95 -6.62 -10.18
CA ARG A 83 -23.03 -8.06 -10.48
C ARG A 83 -24.39 -8.45 -11.06
N THR A 84 -25.48 -7.99 -10.45
CA THR A 84 -26.86 -8.21 -10.93
C THR A 84 -27.06 -7.58 -12.29
N VAL A 85 -26.53 -6.37 -12.51
CA VAL A 85 -26.55 -5.74 -13.83
C VAL A 85 -25.85 -6.61 -14.88
N LEU A 86 -24.64 -7.09 -14.57
CA LEU A 86 -23.84 -7.89 -15.51
C LEU A 86 -24.49 -9.24 -15.83
N HIS A 87 -25.06 -9.93 -14.84
CA HIS A 87 -25.67 -11.26 -15.02
C HIS A 87 -27.11 -11.24 -15.51
N ASP A 88 -27.93 -10.34 -14.98
CA ASP A 88 -29.38 -10.41 -15.13
C ASP A 88 -29.91 -9.35 -16.09
N VAL A 89 -29.31 -8.15 -16.13
CA VAL A 89 -29.81 -7.03 -16.94
C VAL A 89 -29.17 -7.01 -18.32
N LEU A 90 -27.85 -7.00 -18.43
CA LEU A 90 -27.15 -6.88 -19.71
C LEU A 90 -27.54 -7.98 -20.71
N PRO A 91 -27.66 -9.28 -20.32
CA PRO A 91 -28.05 -10.33 -21.27
C PRO A 91 -29.47 -10.21 -21.81
N ARG A 92 -30.33 -9.40 -21.17
CA ARG A 92 -31.71 -9.13 -21.62
C ARG A 92 -31.79 -7.99 -22.64
N LEU A 93 -30.71 -7.23 -22.86
CA LEU A 93 -30.68 -6.22 -23.90
C LEU A 93 -30.88 -6.89 -25.27
N ARG A 94 -31.73 -6.30 -26.12
CA ARG A 94 -32.13 -6.86 -27.43
C ARG A 94 -30.95 -7.21 -28.33
N HIS A 95 -29.83 -6.50 -28.19
CA HIS A 95 -28.56 -6.85 -28.83
C HIS A 95 -27.72 -7.68 -27.88
N ARG A 96 -27.04 -8.70 -28.40
CA ARG A 96 -26.03 -9.44 -27.62
C ARG A 96 -25.10 -8.41 -26.99
N PRO A 97 -25.11 -8.24 -25.65
CA PRO A 97 -24.35 -7.19 -25.01
C PRO A 97 -22.88 -7.45 -25.32
N THR A 98 -22.24 -6.50 -25.98
CA THR A 98 -20.79 -6.51 -26.09
C THR A 98 -20.22 -5.97 -24.79
N TRP A 99 -19.02 -6.43 -24.44
CA TRP A 99 -18.30 -5.88 -23.29
C TRP A 99 -18.13 -4.35 -23.41
N LEU A 100 -17.90 -3.83 -24.62
CA LEU A 100 -17.82 -2.39 -24.86
C LEU A 100 -19.13 -1.66 -24.53
N LEU A 101 -20.28 -2.24 -24.86
CA LEU A 101 -21.57 -1.64 -24.51
C LEU A 101 -21.73 -1.54 -22.98
N ALA A 102 -21.28 -2.55 -22.24
CA ALA A 102 -21.26 -2.49 -20.78
C ALA A 102 -20.35 -1.36 -20.28
N VAL A 103 -19.13 -1.25 -20.82
CA VAL A 103 -18.20 -0.16 -20.48
C VAL A 103 -18.82 1.21 -20.78
N ASP A 104 -19.44 1.38 -21.95
CA ASP A 104 -20.08 2.64 -22.36
C ASP A 104 -21.27 3.00 -21.46
N LEU A 105 -22.02 2.00 -21.00
CA LEU A 105 -23.17 2.18 -20.11
C LEU A 105 -22.74 2.61 -18.70
N TYR A 106 -21.71 1.99 -18.14
CA TYR A 106 -21.13 2.43 -16.87
C TYR A 106 -20.44 3.79 -16.97
N GLU A 107 -19.83 4.12 -18.11
CA GLU A 107 -19.26 5.45 -18.35
C GLU A 107 -20.35 6.53 -18.41
N ALA A 108 -21.48 6.26 -19.07
CA ALA A 108 -22.62 7.17 -19.12
C ALA A 108 -23.22 7.43 -17.72
N TRP A 109 -23.47 6.37 -16.95
CA TRP A 109 -23.94 6.49 -15.57
C TRP A 109 -22.96 7.27 -14.69
N TRP A 110 -21.67 6.97 -14.80
CA TRP A 110 -20.63 7.69 -14.06
C TRP A 110 -20.63 9.18 -14.39
N ARG A 111 -20.74 9.57 -15.67
CA ARG A 111 -20.80 10.98 -16.09
C ARG A 111 -22.02 11.70 -15.53
N LEU A 112 -23.21 11.09 -15.60
CA LEU A 112 -24.43 11.69 -15.02
C LEU A 112 -24.29 11.94 -13.52
N ALA A 113 -23.76 10.96 -12.80
CA ALA A 113 -23.61 11.03 -11.36
C ALA A 113 -22.49 12.00 -10.92
N SER A 114 -21.35 12.01 -11.62
CA SER A 114 -20.23 12.90 -11.31
C SER A 114 -20.50 14.37 -11.65
N THR A 115 -21.41 14.63 -12.59
CA THR A 115 -21.88 15.98 -12.95
C THR A 115 -23.15 16.40 -12.21
N GLU A 116 -23.63 15.59 -11.26
CA GLU A 116 -24.83 15.83 -10.44
C GLU A 116 -26.13 16.07 -11.27
N ARG A 117 -26.25 15.42 -12.43
CA ARG A 117 -27.35 15.65 -13.39
C ARG A 117 -28.57 14.74 -13.21
N LEU A 118 -28.56 13.80 -12.26
CA LEU A 118 -29.70 12.91 -12.01
C LEU A 118 -30.75 13.62 -11.14
N THR A 119 -31.99 13.66 -11.59
CA THR A 119 -33.09 14.18 -10.77
C THR A 119 -33.59 13.09 -9.81
N GLY A 120 -34.08 13.50 -8.64
CA GLY A 120 -34.54 12.55 -7.61
C GLY A 120 -33.46 11.85 -6.78
N VAL A 121 -32.17 12.05 -7.07
CA VAL A 121 -31.05 11.58 -6.24
C VAL A 121 -30.35 12.75 -5.57
N ALA A 122 -30.26 12.74 -4.24
CA ALA A 122 -29.55 13.79 -3.51
C ALA A 122 -28.07 13.89 -3.96
N PRO A 123 -27.45 15.09 -4.03
CA PRO A 123 -26.08 15.28 -4.50
C PRO A 123 -25.06 14.35 -3.81
N ARG A 124 -25.19 14.16 -2.49
CA ARG A 124 -24.36 13.22 -1.74
C ARG A 124 -24.50 11.77 -2.25
N GLY A 125 -25.72 11.33 -2.54
CA GLY A 125 -26.00 10.01 -3.10
C GLY A 125 -25.45 9.85 -4.51
N GLN A 126 -25.46 10.91 -5.32
CA GLN A 126 -24.84 10.92 -6.65
C GLN A 126 -23.32 10.79 -6.56
N ARG A 127 -22.65 11.53 -5.67
CA ARG A 127 -21.19 11.39 -5.45
C ARG A 127 -20.80 10.00 -4.95
N THR A 128 -21.52 9.46 -3.98
CA THR A 128 -21.30 8.10 -3.49
C THR A 128 -21.53 7.07 -4.60
N GLY A 129 -22.61 7.17 -5.37
CA GLY A 129 -22.84 6.27 -6.50
C GLY A 129 -21.79 6.42 -7.62
N ALA A 130 -21.35 7.65 -7.91
CA ALA A 130 -20.28 7.93 -8.86
C ALA A 130 -18.97 7.25 -8.47
N ALA A 131 -18.64 7.18 -7.17
CA ALA A 131 -17.49 6.42 -6.67
C ALA A 131 -17.57 4.93 -7.02
N TYR A 132 -18.71 4.27 -6.77
CA TYR A 132 -18.89 2.85 -7.14
C TYR A 132 -18.91 2.61 -8.65
N LEU A 133 -19.48 3.55 -9.41
CA LEU A 133 -19.49 3.50 -10.86
C LEU A 133 -18.08 3.68 -11.44
N ALA A 134 -17.27 4.59 -10.89
CA ALA A 134 -15.86 4.78 -11.26
C ALA A 134 -15.06 3.48 -11.05
N ARG A 135 -15.26 2.83 -9.90
CA ARG A 135 -14.66 1.52 -9.61
C ARG A 135 -15.06 0.45 -10.62
N THR A 136 -16.36 0.29 -10.86
CA THR A 136 -16.87 -0.74 -11.76
C THR A 136 -16.40 -0.49 -13.20
N ARG A 137 -16.38 0.79 -13.62
CA ARG A 137 -15.82 1.21 -14.91
C ARG A 137 -14.33 0.86 -15.00
N TRP A 138 -13.53 1.10 -13.97
CA TRP A 138 -12.12 0.66 -13.94
C TRP A 138 -12.01 -0.88 -14.07
N LEU A 139 -12.77 -1.64 -13.28
CA LEU A 139 -12.74 -3.10 -13.34
C LEU A 139 -13.09 -3.61 -14.74
N LEU A 140 -14.16 -3.08 -15.36
CA LEU A 140 -14.56 -3.45 -16.71
C LEU A 140 -13.54 -3.06 -17.77
N THR A 141 -13.00 -1.84 -17.72
CA THR A 141 -11.99 -1.37 -18.69
C THR A 141 -10.63 -2.05 -18.52
N SER A 142 -10.33 -2.55 -17.32
CA SER A 142 -9.09 -3.25 -17.01
C SER A 142 -9.10 -4.74 -17.41
N LEU A 143 -10.28 -5.34 -17.66
CA LEU A 143 -10.45 -6.76 -18.04
C LEU A 143 -9.49 -7.25 -19.13
N PRO A 144 -9.36 -6.56 -20.29
CA PRO A 144 -8.49 -7.02 -21.38
C PRO A 144 -7.01 -7.04 -20.98
N PHE A 145 -6.64 -6.23 -19.99
CA PHE A 145 -5.29 -6.19 -19.47
C PHE A 145 -5.07 -7.30 -18.44
N ARG A 146 -6.06 -7.67 -17.62
CA ARG A 146 -5.91 -8.70 -16.57
C ARG A 146 -5.62 -10.08 -17.15
N ASP A 147 -6.46 -10.50 -18.10
CA ASP A 147 -6.40 -11.83 -18.71
C ASP A 147 -6.68 -11.73 -20.22
N PRO A 148 -5.68 -11.36 -21.03
CA PRO A 148 -5.86 -11.10 -22.45
C PRO A 148 -6.27 -12.33 -23.27
N VAL A 149 -6.15 -13.54 -22.69
CA VAL A 149 -6.42 -14.83 -23.36
C VAL A 149 -7.70 -15.49 -22.82
N GLY A 150 -7.92 -15.50 -21.52
CA GLY A 150 -9.06 -16.18 -20.87
C GLY A 150 -10.35 -15.36 -20.76
N CYS A 151 -10.30 -14.04 -20.98
CA CYS A 151 -11.50 -13.20 -20.92
C CYS A 151 -12.52 -13.47 -22.05
N GLY A 152 -12.14 -14.18 -23.13
CA GLY A 152 -13.06 -14.53 -24.21
C GLY A 152 -13.61 -13.33 -25.00
N LEU A 153 -13.00 -12.15 -24.88
CA LEU A 153 -13.35 -10.96 -25.65
C LEU A 153 -13.01 -11.20 -27.13
N ARG A 154 -14.00 -11.03 -28.01
CA ARG A 154 -13.79 -11.21 -29.45
C ARG A 154 -12.82 -10.15 -29.97
N ARG A 155 -12.09 -10.48 -31.04
CA ARG A 155 -11.17 -9.55 -31.71
C ARG A 155 -11.92 -8.30 -32.21
N ASP A 156 -13.18 -8.48 -32.62
CA ASP A 156 -14.07 -7.42 -33.09
C ASP A 156 -14.59 -6.50 -31.96
N ASP A 157 -14.53 -6.97 -30.70
CA ASP A 157 -14.90 -6.19 -29.50
C ASP A 157 -13.73 -5.35 -28.97
N ARG A 158 -12.57 -5.37 -29.65
CA ARG A 158 -11.41 -4.54 -29.28
C ARG A 158 -11.45 -3.25 -30.10
N PRO A 159 -11.65 -2.08 -29.48
CA PRO A 159 -11.44 -0.80 -30.16
C PRO A 159 -10.02 -0.76 -30.73
N ALA A 160 -9.73 0.26 -31.54
CA ALA A 160 -8.34 0.61 -31.81
C ALA A 160 -7.57 0.66 -30.47
N THR A 161 -6.50 -0.13 -30.35
CA THR A 161 -5.71 -0.32 -29.14
C THR A 161 -5.42 0.99 -28.38
N PRO A 162 -5.16 2.15 -29.04
CA PRO A 162 -4.94 3.43 -28.36
C PRO A 162 -6.15 3.97 -27.58
N ASP A 163 -7.37 3.84 -28.10
CA ASP A 163 -8.57 4.39 -27.47
C ASP A 163 -8.92 3.64 -26.18
N LEU A 164 -8.80 2.31 -26.21
CA LEU A 164 -9.02 1.48 -25.03
C LEU A 164 -8.01 1.78 -23.93
N VAL A 165 -6.72 1.89 -24.28
CA VAL A 165 -5.67 2.23 -23.31
C VAL A 165 -5.94 3.60 -22.67
N THR A 166 -6.35 4.58 -23.47
CA THR A 166 -6.70 5.92 -22.98
C THR A 166 -7.89 5.87 -22.02
N ARG A 167 -8.98 5.17 -22.39
CA ARG A 167 -10.16 5.01 -21.51
C ARG A 167 -9.86 4.27 -20.23
N ALA A 168 -9.07 3.19 -20.29
CA ALA A 168 -8.67 2.43 -19.10
C ALA A 168 -7.78 3.25 -18.17
N ARG A 169 -6.86 4.07 -18.72
CA ARG A 169 -6.05 5.00 -17.92
C ARG A 169 -6.89 6.08 -17.26
N GLN A 170 -7.85 6.66 -18.00
CA GLN A 170 -8.77 7.65 -17.44
C GLN A 170 -9.61 7.02 -16.32
N ALA A 171 -10.22 5.87 -16.55
CA ALA A 171 -11.01 5.17 -15.54
C ALA A 171 -10.16 4.80 -14.30
N ARG A 172 -8.88 4.45 -14.51
CA ARG A 172 -7.93 4.22 -13.40
C ARG A 172 -7.69 5.47 -12.58
N GLN A 173 -7.48 6.61 -13.25
CA GLN A 173 -7.24 7.88 -12.58
C GLN A 173 -8.50 8.33 -11.82
N ASP A 174 -9.67 8.28 -12.46
CA ASP A 174 -10.94 8.63 -11.81
C ASP A 174 -11.20 7.75 -10.57
N TRP A 175 -10.84 6.46 -10.64
CA TRP A 175 -10.93 5.56 -9.49
C TRP A 175 -9.89 5.88 -8.42
N LEU A 176 -8.68 6.26 -8.81
CA LEU A 176 -7.64 6.66 -7.86
C LEU A 176 -8.03 7.94 -7.10
N ASP A 177 -8.61 8.93 -7.78
CA ASP A 177 -9.08 10.17 -7.17
C ASP A 177 -10.18 9.89 -6.12
N VAL A 178 -11.02 8.88 -6.38
CA VAL A 178 -12.00 8.38 -5.40
C VAL A 178 -11.31 7.71 -4.21
N LEU A 179 -10.28 6.87 -4.43
CA LEU A 179 -9.52 6.26 -3.33
C LEU A 179 -8.83 7.30 -2.45
N ASP A 180 -8.30 8.37 -3.04
CA ASP A 180 -7.66 9.48 -2.32
C ASP A 180 -8.61 10.23 -1.36
N THR A 181 -9.92 10.13 -1.59
CA THR A 181 -10.97 10.79 -0.78
C THR A 181 -11.87 9.81 -0.03
N ALA A 182 -11.64 8.49 -0.19
CA ALA A 182 -12.52 7.47 0.36
C ALA A 182 -12.54 7.47 1.89
N ASP A 183 -11.41 7.78 2.53
CA ASP A 183 -11.30 7.83 3.99
C ASP A 183 -12.09 9.00 4.60
N ASP A 184 -12.36 10.07 3.84
CA ASP A 184 -13.22 11.20 4.26
C ASP A 184 -14.72 10.87 4.19
N HIS A 185 -15.08 9.73 3.59
CA HIS A 185 -16.44 9.32 3.34
C HIS A 185 -16.77 8.02 4.07
N SER A 186 -17.42 8.11 5.24
CA SER A 186 -17.73 6.96 6.10
C SER A 186 -18.43 5.79 5.39
N LEU A 187 -19.32 6.06 4.43
CA LEU A 187 -19.98 5.02 3.64
C LEU A 187 -19.05 4.31 2.65
N LEU A 188 -18.14 5.05 2.02
CA LEU A 188 -17.17 4.47 1.09
C LEU A 188 -16.11 3.68 1.86
N HIS A 189 -15.62 4.23 2.97
CA HIS A 189 -14.63 3.58 3.83
C HIS A 189 -15.11 2.22 4.38
N GLN A 190 -16.42 2.06 4.63
CA GLN A 190 -16.99 0.78 5.09
C GLN A 190 -17.05 -0.28 4.00
N ASP A 191 -17.23 0.13 2.74
CA ASP A 191 -17.61 -0.76 1.65
C ASP A 191 -16.47 -1.03 0.65
N ILE A 192 -15.54 -0.09 0.54
CA ILE A 192 -14.39 -0.12 -0.35
C ILE A 192 -13.15 -0.41 0.48
N SER A 193 -12.48 -1.52 0.16
CA SER A 193 -11.16 -1.81 0.72
C SER A 193 -10.11 -1.02 -0.06
N THR A 194 -9.81 0.20 0.41
CA THR A 194 -8.79 1.09 -0.20
C THR A 194 -7.49 0.37 -0.50
N GLU A 195 -7.06 -0.54 0.38
CA GLU A 195 -5.85 -1.32 0.18
C GLU A 195 -5.98 -2.39 -0.93
N THR A 196 -7.10 -3.13 -0.97
CA THR A 196 -7.33 -4.14 -2.00
C THR A 196 -7.42 -3.47 -3.37
N ASP A 197 -8.13 -2.37 -3.46
CA ASP A 197 -8.29 -1.61 -4.70
C ASP A 197 -6.99 -0.90 -5.10
N ALA A 198 -6.22 -0.33 -4.18
CA ALA A 198 -4.88 0.19 -4.49
C ALA A 198 -3.92 -0.91 -4.96
N ARG A 199 -3.98 -2.11 -4.36
CA ARG A 199 -3.23 -3.29 -4.83
C ARG A 199 -3.64 -3.67 -6.25
N ASP A 200 -4.92 -3.63 -6.54
CA ASP A 200 -5.45 -3.88 -7.88
C ASP A 200 -4.87 -2.91 -8.91
N LEU A 201 -4.89 -1.59 -8.62
CA LEU A 201 -4.32 -0.56 -9.50
C LEU A 201 -2.84 -0.78 -9.82
N VAL A 202 -2.05 -1.28 -8.85
CA VAL A 202 -0.61 -1.52 -9.04
C VAL A 202 -0.27 -2.88 -9.65
N THR A 203 -1.23 -3.80 -9.73
CA THR A 203 -1.02 -5.14 -10.30
C THR A 203 -1.45 -5.24 -11.76
N VAL A 204 -2.28 -4.33 -12.25
CA VAL A 204 -2.78 -4.33 -13.63
C VAL A 204 -2.12 -3.20 -14.45
N PRO A 205 -0.98 -3.47 -15.12
CA PRO A 205 -0.42 -2.52 -16.09
C PRO A 205 -1.36 -2.30 -17.28
N VAL A 206 -1.52 -1.04 -17.68
CA VAL A 206 -2.40 -0.56 -18.76
C VAL A 206 -1.51 -0.05 -19.89
N ASN A 207 -1.04 -1.00 -20.70
CA ASN A 207 -0.09 -0.74 -21.79
C ASN A 207 -0.60 -1.38 -23.10
N PRO A 208 -0.54 -0.66 -24.24
CA PRO A 208 -0.92 -1.20 -25.55
C PRO A 208 -0.28 -2.56 -25.87
N ARG A 209 1.02 -2.71 -25.57
CA ARG A 209 1.78 -3.93 -25.88
C ARG A 209 1.30 -5.16 -25.11
N ARG A 210 0.64 -4.97 -23.96
CA ARG A 210 0.05 -6.09 -23.20
C ARG A 210 -1.15 -6.68 -23.94
N LEU A 211 -1.90 -5.86 -24.68
CA LEU A 211 -3.01 -6.32 -25.53
C LEU A 211 -2.50 -7.10 -26.74
N ASP A 212 -1.31 -6.75 -27.25
CA ASP A 212 -0.71 -7.39 -28.43
C ASP A 212 0.04 -8.69 -28.09
N THR A 213 0.82 -8.67 -27.01
CA THR A 213 1.76 -9.77 -26.67
C THR A 213 1.27 -10.67 -25.54
N GLY A 214 0.25 -10.25 -24.79
CA GLY A 214 -0.19 -10.91 -23.56
C GLY A 214 0.80 -10.81 -22.39
N HIS A 215 2.02 -10.32 -22.63
CA HIS A 215 3.06 -10.22 -21.62
C HIS A 215 3.03 -8.87 -20.89
N PRO A 216 3.19 -8.87 -19.55
CA PRO A 216 3.30 -7.63 -18.80
C PRO A 216 4.66 -6.98 -19.12
N ILE A 217 4.62 -5.79 -19.75
CA ILE A 217 5.81 -4.97 -19.92
C ILE A 217 5.88 -4.01 -18.73
N THR A 218 6.90 -4.19 -17.91
CA THR A 218 7.24 -3.26 -16.82
C THR A 218 7.92 -2.02 -17.39
N GLY A 219 7.55 -0.82 -16.90
CA GLY A 219 8.30 0.41 -17.18
C GLY A 219 7.58 1.49 -17.99
N ASP A 220 6.26 1.42 -18.14
CA ASP A 220 5.50 2.58 -18.63
C ASP A 220 5.53 3.71 -17.58
N PRO A 221 5.99 4.93 -17.92
CA PRO A 221 6.07 6.03 -16.96
C PRO A 221 4.71 6.44 -16.36
N VAL A 222 3.61 6.29 -17.11
CA VAL A 222 2.26 6.61 -16.63
C VAL A 222 1.82 5.61 -15.55
N ASP A 223 2.03 4.31 -15.80
CA ASP A 223 1.77 3.26 -14.82
C ASP A 223 2.66 3.45 -13.59
N ALA A 224 3.94 3.78 -13.80
CA ALA A 224 4.86 4.02 -12.71
C ALA A 224 4.39 5.13 -11.77
N GLY A 225 3.92 6.27 -12.30
CA GLY A 225 3.38 7.38 -11.51
C GLY A 225 2.24 6.95 -10.58
N VAL A 226 1.22 6.28 -11.14
CA VAL A 226 0.09 5.74 -10.38
C VAL A 226 0.56 4.75 -9.32
N TRP A 227 1.50 3.87 -9.65
CA TRP A 227 2.03 2.89 -8.71
C TRP A 227 2.78 3.53 -7.56
N ARG A 228 3.60 4.56 -7.83
CA ARG A 228 4.30 5.32 -6.78
C ARG A 228 3.30 5.98 -5.85
N HIS A 229 2.26 6.59 -6.40
CA HIS A 229 1.20 7.24 -5.61
C HIS A 229 0.45 6.22 -4.74
N CYS A 230 -0.05 5.12 -5.31
CA CYS A 230 -0.76 4.07 -4.57
C CYS A 230 0.09 3.49 -3.44
N VAL A 231 1.39 3.26 -3.66
CA VAL A 231 2.26 2.73 -2.60
C VAL A 231 2.38 3.71 -1.44
N ARG A 232 2.56 5.00 -1.73
CA ARG A 232 2.78 6.04 -0.72
C ARG A 232 1.52 6.45 0.02
N ALA A 233 0.43 6.69 -0.71
CA ALA A 233 -0.82 7.20 -0.16
C ALA A 233 -1.71 6.10 0.42
N HIS A 234 -1.65 4.86 -0.10
CA HIS A 234 -2.64 3.84 0.23
C HIS A 234 -2.07 2.57 0.87
N LEU A 235 -0.95 2.04 0.35
CA LEU A 235 -0.44 0.74 0.78
C LEU A 235 0.49 0.80 2.00
N LEU A 236 1.46 1.72 2.01
CA LEU A 236 2.39 1.88 3.13
C LEU A 236 1.67 2.28 4.43
N PRO A 237 0.73 3.25 4.43
CA PRO A 237 -0.06 3.59 5.62
C PRO A 237 -0.73 2.39 6.29
N ARG A 238 -1.18 1.45 5.46
CA ARG A 238 -1.87 0.21 5.88
C ARG A 238 -0.92 -0.96 6.15
N PHE A 239 0.37 -0.65 6.30
CA PHE A 239 1.48 -1.57 6.58
C PHE A 239 1.61 -2.70 5.55
N SER A 240 1.21 -2.45 4.30
CA SER A 240 1.30 -3.44 3.21
C SER A 240 2.70 -3.48 2.59
N VAL A 241 3.73 -3.65 3.44
CA VAL A 241 5.16 -3.64 3.08
C VAL A 241 5.49 -4.67 2.00
N GLY A 242 4.85 -5.85 2.02
CA GLY A 242 5.07 -6.87 1.00
C GLY A 242 4.63 -6.44 -0.41
N THR A 243 3.48 -5.77 -0.53
CA THR A 243 3.03 -5.22 -1.82
C THR A 243 3.90 -4.03 -2.23
N ALA A 244 4.29 -3.16 -1.28
CA ALA A 244 5.23 -2.08 -1.56
C ALA A 244 6.58 -2.61 -2.08
N TRP A 245 7.08 -3.72 -1.52
CA TRP A 245 8.29 -4.41 -1.99
C TRP A 245 8.13 -4.91 -3.42
N GLN A 246 7.02 -5.59 -3.73
CA GLN A 246 6.74 -6.08 -5.08
C GLN A 246 6.68 -4.95 -6.11
N VAL A 247 6.02 -3.84 -5.78
CA VAL A 247 5.93 -2.67 -6.66
C VAL A 247 7.30 -2.01 -6.82
N ALA A 248 8.01 -1.76 -5.72
CA ALA A 248 9.36 -1.21 -5.74
C ALA A 248 10.30 -2.05 -6.62
N TRP A 249 10.24 -3.38 -6.49
CA TRP A 249 11.03 -4.30 -7.30
C TRP A 249 10.70 -4.19 -8.80
N ARG A 250 9.41 -4.12 -9.16
CA ARG A 250 8.96 -3.97 -10.55
C ARG A 250 9.41 -2.64 -11.17
N LEU A 251 9.35 -1.56 -10.40
CA LEU A 251 9.76 -0.22 -10.83
C LEU A 251 11.29 -0.06 -10.90
N SER A 252 12.03 -0.79 -10.06
CA SER A 252 13.47 -0.70 -10.00
C SER A 252 14.13 -1.25 -11.26
N ASP A 253 15.12 -0.52 -11.77
CA ASP A 253 16.05 -1.03 -12.78
C ASP A 253 16.96 -2.14 -12.21
N ARG A 254 17.80 -2.73 -13.07
CA ARG A 254 18.71 -3.81 -12.65
C ARG A 254 19.69 -3.36 -11.56
N THR A 255 20.20 -2.13 -11.63
CA THR A 255 21.20 -1.62 -10.68
C THR A 255 20.57 -1.39 -9.31
N ALA A 256 19.39 -0.76 -9.25
CA ALA A 256 18.63 -0.55 -8.02
C ALA A 256 18.21 -1.88 -7.37
N ARG A 257 17.82 -2.89 -8.16
CA ARG A 257 17.54 -4.25 -7.65
C ARG A 257 18.78 -4.90 -7.04
N VAL A 258 19.92 -4.86 -7.74
CA VAL A 258 21.18 -5.40 -7.21
C VAL A 258 21.57 -4.70 -5.91
N ALA A 259 21.52 -3.36 -5.88
CA ALA A 259 21.81 -2.59 -4.68
C ALA A 259 20.85 -2.94 -3.51
N THR A 260 19.56 -3.14 -3.80
CA THR A 260 18.57 -3.61 -2.81
C THR A 260 18.91 -5.00 -2.27
N VAL A 261 19.32 -5.94 -3.12
CA VAL A 261 19.74 -7.29 -2.67
C VAL A 261 21.01 -7.20 -1.82
N LEU A 262 22.00 -6.42 -2.25
CA LEU A 262 23.23 -6.20 -1.49
C LEU A 262 22.96 -5.56 -0.13
N ALA A 263 22.03 -4.60 -0.05
CA ALA A 263 21.59 -4.02 1.21
C ALA A 263 21.00 -5.08 2.15
N GLY A 264 20.10 -5.93 1.65
CA GLY A 264 19.54 -7.03 2.43
C GLY A 264 20.58 -8.03 2.92
N ALA A 265 21.52 -8.41 2.07
CA ALA A 265 22.63 -9.29 2.44
C ALA A 265 23.53 -8.67 3.50
N ALA A 266 23.84 -7.36 3.38
CA ALA A 266 24.68 -6.64 4.34
C ALA A 266 24.00 -6.49 5.71
N PHE A 267 22.71 -6.15 5.75
CA PHE A 267 21.95 -6.12 7.01
C PHE A 267 21.82 -7.49 7.66
N LEU A 268 21.60 -8.54 6.87
CA LEU A 268 21.58 -9.91 7.38
C LEU A 268 22.94 -10.30 7.97
N ALA A 269 24.03 -10.01 7.26
CA ALA A 269 25.38 -10.24 7.76
C ALA A 269 25.65 -9.49 9.07
N ALA A 270 25.24 -8.22 9.15
CA ALA A 270 25.36 -7.42 10.37
C ALA A 270 24.61 -8.06 11.55
N LEU A 271 23.37 -8.51 11.35
CA LEU A 271 22.59 -9.19 12.38
C LEU A 271 23.24 -10.51 12.82
N LEU A 272 23.72 -11.33 11.88
CA LEU A 272 24.41 -12.59 12.19
C LEU A 272 25.71 -12.37 12.98
N LEU A 273 26.44 -11.31 12.67
CA LEU A 273 27.66 -10.95 13.42
C LEU A 273 27.34 -10.47 14.83
N LEU A 274 26.26 -9.68 15.00
CA LEU A 274 25.81 -9.24 16.32
C LEU A 274 25.33 -10.42 17.18
N THR A 275 24.54 -11.33 16.61
CA THR A 275 24.06 -12.52 17.33
C THR A 275 25.20 -13.47 17.67
N ALA A 276 26.17 -13.67 16.77
CA ALA A 276 27.38 -14.44 17.04
C ALA A 276 28.23 -13.78 18.15
N GLY A 277 28.31 -12.44 18.16
CA GLY A 277 28.95 -11.69 19.25
C GLY A 277 28.25 -11.93 20.59
N ALA A 278 26.92 -11.81 20.62
CA ALA A 278 26.12 -11.99 21.82
C ALA A 278 26.18 -13.43 22.37
N ALA A 279 26.15 -14.44 21.49
CA ALA A 279 26.15 -15.85 21.87
C ALA A 279 27.47 -16.32 22.50
N ARG A 280 28.59 -15.65 22.20
CA ARG A 280 29.92 -16.04 22.70
C ARG A 280 30.19 -15.65 24.16
N TRP A 281 29.18 -15.26 24.94
CA TRP A 281 29.32 -14.82 26.35
C TRP A 281 30.50 -13.86 26.56
N TRP A 282 30.70 -12.98 25.57
CA TRP A 282 31.48 -11.74 25.55
C TRP A 282 32.75 -11.60 26.44
N PRO A 283 33.79 -12.46 26.38
CA PRO A 283 35.11 -12.07 26.82
C PRO A 283 35.91 -11.61 25.60
N HIS A 284 36.12 -10.30 25.44
CA HIS A 284 37.08 -9.58 24.57
C HIS A 284 37.07 -9.84 23.04
N GLN A 285 36.68 -11.02 22.56
CA GLN A 285 36.68 -11.41 21.13
C GLN A 285 35.50 -10.82 20.34
N ALA A 286 34.46 -10.32 21.02
CA ALA A 286 33.26 -9.82 20.39
C ALA A 286 33.40 -8.38 19.84
N ALA A 287 34.39 -7.60 20.28
CA ALA A 287 34.63 -6.24 19.79
C ALA A 287 34.89 -6.20 18.27
N GLY A 288 35.64 -7.18 17.76
CA GLY A 288 35.87 -7.34 16.32
C GLY A 288 34.57 -7.64 15.56
N LEU A 289 33.71 -8.51 16.11
CA LEU A 289 32.42 -8.88 15.51
C LEU A 289 31.45 -7.70 15.46
N VAL A 290 31.37 -6.88 16.53
CA VAL A 290 30.53 -5.67 16.51
C VAL A 290 31.06 -4.62 15.55
N THR A 291 32.38 -4.44 15.49
CA THR A 291 33.01 -3.53 14.52
C THR A 291 32.66 -3.98 13.08
N ALA A 292 32.81 -5.26 12.78
CA ALA A 292 32.41 -5.83 11.49
C ALA A 292 30.91 -5.70 11.23
N ALA A 293 30.06 -5.90 12.23
CA ALA A 293 28.62 -5.76 12.11
C ALA A 293 28.19 -4.33 11.80
N THR A 294 28.75 -3.34 12.50
CA THR A 294 28.45 -1.93 12.26
C THR A 294 28.99 -1.45 10.91
N ALA A 295 30.14 -1.95 10.46
CA ALA A 295 30.64 -1.72 9.10
C ALA A 295 29.70 -2.33 8.04
N ALA A 296 29.23 -3.57 8.24
CA ALA A 296 28.25 -4.21 7.37
C ALA A 296 26.91 -3.45 7.34
N ALA A 297 26.45 -2.95 8.49
CA ALA A 297 25.26 -2.09 8.56
C ALA A 297 25.45 -0.80 7.75
N GLY A 298 26.60 -0.13 7.90
CA GLY A 298 26.95 1.06 7.12
C GLY A 298 26.98 0.79 5.60
N ALA A 299 27.57 -0.32 5.18
CA ALA A 299 27.54 -0.77 3.79
C ALA A 299 26.11 -1.05 3.29
N GLY A 300 25.26 -1.63 4.15
CA GLY A 300 23.84 -1.84 3.87
C GLY A 300 23.09 -0.54 3.62
N TYR A 301 23.25 0.46 4.50
CA TYR A 301 22.64 1.78 4.30
C TYR A 301 23.19 2.50 3.06
N ALA A 302 24.48 2.42 2.78
CA ALA A 302 25.06 2.97 1.54
C ALA A 302 24.47 2.31 0.27
N ALA A 303 24.22 1.00 0.31
CA ALA A 303 23.55 0.29 -0.77
C ALA A 303 22.07 0.71 -0.91
N VAL A 304 21.34 0.92 0.19
CA VAL A 304 19.97 1.48 0.13
C VAL A 304 19.96 2.88 -0.47
N ILE A 305 20.90 3.76 -0.08
CA ILE A 305 21.03 5.10 -0.66
C ILE A 305 21.31 5.00 -2.16
N THR A 306 22.23 4.12 -2.56
CA THR A 306 22.54 3.88 -3.98
C THR A 306 21.30 3.43 -4.76
N ALA A 307 20.50 2.52 -4.20
CA ALA A 307 19.24 2.09 -4.80
C ALA A 307 18.23 3.26 -4.91
N ALA A 308 18.10 4.05 -3.85
CA ALA A 308 17.17 5.18 -3.76
C ALA A 308 17.52 6.31 -4.76
N VAL A 309 18.81 6.60 -4.96
CA VAL A 309 19.27 7.60 -5.93
C VAL A 309 18.91 7.19 -7.36
N ARG A 310 18.92 5.89 -7.65
CA ARG A 310 18.56 5.36 -8.99
C ARG A 310 17.06 5.29 -9.20
N GLU A 311 16.34 4.74 -8.22
CA GLU A 311 14.89 4.68 -8.21
C GLU A 311 14.41 4.98 -6.79
N PRO A 312 13.84 6.18 -6.53
CA PRO A 312 13.38 6.55 -5.19
C PRO A 312 12.42 5.52 -4.58
N GLY A 313 11.68 4.80 -5.42
CA GLY A 313 10.80 3.71 -4.99
C GLY A 313 11.50 2.51 -4.38
N ALA A 314 12.77 2.25 -4.72
CA ALA A 314 13.56 1.17 -4.15
C ALA A 314 13.81 1.33 -2.63
N SER A 315 13.68 2.56 -2.11
CA SER A 315 13.85 2.86 -0.68
C SER A 315 12.62 2.54 0.17
N TRP A 316 11.41 2.52 -0.40
CA TRP A 316 10.16 2.36 0.35
C TRP A 316 10.14 1.13 1.25
N PRO A 317 10.61 -0.05 0.79
CA PRO A 317 10.49 -1.24 1.62
C PRO A 317 11.46 -1.26 2.81
N TRP A 318 12.46 -0.36 2.82
CA TRP A 318 13.42 -0.19 3.90
C TRP A 318 12.96 0.77 4.99
N LEU A 319 11.77 1.37 4.83
CA LEU A 319 11.14 2.26 5.82
C LEU A 319 12.15 3.24 6.44
N LEU A 320 12.89 3.99 5.61
CA LEU A 320 14.06 4.77 6.07
C LEU A 320 13.76 5.83 7.15
N ARG A 321 12.49 6.15 7.42
CA ARG A 321 12.09 6.92 8.60
C ARG A 321 12.47 6.23 9.91
N GLN A 322 12.43 4.90 9.96
CA GLN A 322 12.77 4.13 11.16
C GLN A 322 14.23 4.35 11.60
N PRO A 323 15.25 4.12 10.74
CA PRO A 323 16.63 4.37 11.13
C PRO A 323 16.93 5.86 11.38
N ALA A 324 16.31 6.77 10.63
CA ALA A 324 16.47 8.21 10.88
C ALA A 324 15.95 8.61 12.27
N SER A 325 14.80 8.06 12.66
CA SER A 325 14.19 8.35 13.96
C SER A 325 14.87 7.61 15.12
N ALA A 326 15.36 6.39 14.86
CA ALA A 326 16.23 5.67 15.80
C ALA A 326 17.49 6.48 16.15
N MET A 327 18.04 7.23 15.19
CA MET A 327 19.16 8.14 15.43
C MET A 327 18.79 9.29 16.39
N LEU A 328 17.55 9.82 16.34
CA LEU A 328 17.09 10.77 17.36
C LEU A 328 17.05 10.13 18.74
N GLY A 329 16.63 8.86 18.82
CA GLY A 329 16.70 8.06 20.04
C GLY A 329 18.12 7.95 20.58
N VAL A 330 19.11 7.72 19.72
CA VAL A 330 20.54 7.73 20.09
C VAL A 330 20.96 9.06 20.70
N VAL A 331 20.61 10.18 20.05
CA VAL A 331 20.97 11.53 20.55
C VAL A 331 20.39 11.77 21.94
N ALA A 332 19.12 11.44 22.15
CA ALA A 332 18.46 11.53 23.46
C ALA A 332 19.15 10.62 24.49
N LEU A 333 19.53 9.41 24.09
CA LEU A 333 20.21 8.45 24.96
C LEU A 333 21.61 8.93 25.37
N THR A 334 22.37 9.54 24.45
CA THR A 334 23.70 10.11 24.74
C THR A 334 23.64 11.37 25.58
N ALA A 335 22.50 12.05 25.62
CA ALA A 335 22.28 13.23 26.45
C ALA A 335 21.93 12.88 27.91
N LEU A 336 21.60 11.61 28.22
CA LEU A 336 21.37 11.18 29.59
C LEU A 336 22.68 11.19 30.39
N HIS A 337 22.57 11.47 31.70
CA HIS A 337 23.72 11.50 32.60
C HIS A 337 24.47 10.15 32.57
N PRO A 338 25.82 10.14 32.54
CA PRO A 338 26.61 8.90 32.50
C PRO A 338 26.26 7.88 33.60
N ASP A 339 25.88 8.37 34.78
CA ASP A 339 25.49 7.54 35.92
C ASP A 339 24.19 6.73 35.73
N TRP A 340 23.42 7.03 34.69
CA TRP A 340 22.24 6.23 34.34
C TRP A 340 22.63 4.79 34.03
N TRP A 341 23.78 4.60 33.37
CA TRP A 341 24.26 3.28 32.96
C TRP A 341 24.91 2.49 34.09
N SER A 342 25.54 3.19 35.04
CA SER A 342 26.25 2.55 36.15
C SER A 342 25.31 2.06 37.25
N ASN A 343 24.12 2.66 37.39
CA ASN A 343 23.14 2.32 38.43
C ASN A 343 22.02 1.36 37.97
N LEU A 344 22.08 0.88 36.72
CA LEU A 344 21.06 0.02 36.15
C LEU A 344 21.39 -1.46 36.41
N ASP A 345 20.59 -2.14 37.23
CA ASP A 345 20.67 -3.60 37.35
C ASP A 345 20.05 -4.29 36.11
N GLY A 346 20.45 -5.54 35.86
CA GLY A 346 19.99 -6.29 34.68
C GLY A 346 18.48 -6.54 34.64
N THR A 347 17.82 -6.65 35.80
CA THR A 347 16.37 -6.87 35.88
C THR A 347 15.59 -5.63 35.48
N ARG A 348 16.00 -4.45 35.96
CA ARG A 348 15.44 -3.16 35.55
C ARG A 348 15.70 -2.88 34.08
N ALA A 349 16.90 -3.20 33.59
CA ALA A 349 17.24 -3.06 32.18
C ALA A 349 16.34 -3.93 31.29
N LEU A 350 16.13 -5.19 31.67
CA LEU A 350 15.23 -6.09 30.96
C LEU A 350 13.78 -5.61 31.02
N GLY A 351 13.30 -5.20 32.19
CA GLY A 351 11.96 -4.65 32.37
C GLY A 351 11.72 -3.41 31.50
N ALA A 352 12.65 -2.45 31.52
CA ALA A 352 12.59 -1.25 30.68
C ALA A 352 12.60 -1.60 29.18
N THR A 353 13.48 -2.52 28.76
CA THR A 353 13.54 -3.02 27.38
C THR A 353 12.20 -3.62 26.94
N THR A 354 11.61 -4.49 27.76
CA THR A 354 10.32 -5.14 27.46
C THR A 354 9.20 -4.12 27.40
N VAL A 355 9.12 -3.19 28.36
CA VAL A 355 8.06 -2.17 28.38
C VAL A 355 8.16 -1.24 27.18
N LEU A 356 9.36 -0.74 26.84
CA LEU A 356 9.56 0.13 25.67
C LEU A 356 9.18 -0.58 24.36
N ALA A 357 9.63 -1.82 24.18
CA ALA A 357 9.28 -2.61 23.00
C ALA A 357 7.77 -2.90 22.91
N ALA A 358 7.13 -3.22 24.05
CA ALA A 358 5.70 -3.49 24.12
C ALA A 358 4.87 -2.23 23.81
N LEU A 359 5.21 -1.08 24.39
CA LEU A 359 4.51 0.19 24.15
C LEU A 359 4.65 0.64 22.69
N ALA A 360 5.86 0.56 22.12
CA ALA A 360 6.11 0.89 20.72
C ALA A 360 5.34 -0.05 19.77
N THR A 361 5.35 -1.35 20.04
CA THR A 361 4.58 -2.32 19.24
C THR A 361 3.08 -2.10 19.40
N GLY A 362 2.61 -1.82 20.61
CA GLY A 362 1.21 -1.49 20.89
C GLY A 362 0.74 -0.25 20.14
N TYR A 363 1.58 0.78 20.05
CA TYR A 363 1.31 1.96 19.22
C TYR A 363 1.16 1.60 17.74
N LEU A 364 2.04 0.75 17.19
CA LEU A 364 1.92 0.28 15.80
C LEU A 364 0.63 -0.52 15.55
N VAL A 365 0.13 -1.25 16.56
CA VAL A 365 -1.17 -1.93 16.47
C VAL A 365 -2.30 -0.92 16.37
N VAL A 366 -2.32 0.09 17.24
CA VAL A 366 -3.33 1.16 17.23
C VAL A 366 -3.32 1.89 15.88
N GLU A 367 -2.13 2.26 15.40
CA GLU A 367 -1.94 2.92 14.11
C GLU A 367 -2.49 2.07 12.95
N ALA A 368 -2.12 0.78 12.88
CA ALA A 368 -2.61 -0.10 11.83
C ALA A 368 -4.14 -0.28 11.86
N VAL A 369 -4.74 -0.32 13.05
CA VAL A 369 -6.21 -0.38 13.20
C VAL A 369 -6.86 0.91 12.72
N ASN A 370 -6.30 2.07 13.07
CA ASN A 370 -6.79 3.37 12.62
C ASN A 370 -6.72 3.53 11.09
N HIS A 371 -5.75 2.87 10.43
CA HIS A 371 -5.64 2.82 8.96
C HIS A 371 -6.48 1.68 8.31
N GLY A 372 -7.38 1.04 9.05
CA GLY A 372 -8.35 0.08 8.50
C GLY A 372 -7.89 -1.38 8.47
N VAL A 373 -6.82 -1.75 9.19
CA VAL A 373 -6.35 -3.15 9.25
C VAL A 373 -7.08 -3.92 10.36
N HIS A 374 -8.28 -4.43 10.08
CA HIS A 374 -9.14 -5.04 11.12
C HIS A 374 -9.00 -6.56 11.31
N ARG A 375 -8.53 -7.30 10.29
CA ARG A 375 -8.41 -8.77 10.38
C ARG A 375 -7.24 -9.15 11.29
N SER A 376 -7.51 -9.69 12.47
CA SER A 376 -6.49 -9.96 13.53
C SER A 376 -5.23 -10.69 13.03
N ARG A 377 -5.37 -11.77 12.25
CA ARG A 377 -4.21 -12.49 11.67
C ARG A 377 -3.41 -11.63 10.70
N LEU A 378 -4.09 -10.82 9.90
CA LEU A 378 -3.47 -9.92 8.94
C LEU A 378 -2.77 -8.76 9.64
N LEU A 379 -3.40 -8.20 10.67
CA LEU A 379 -2.87 -7.17 11.55
C LEU A 379 -1.57 -7.64 12.21
N LEU A 380 -1.58 -8.80 12.87
CA LEU A 380 -0.39 -9.36 13.51
C LEU A 380 0.77 -9.57 12.52
N ARG A 381 0.48 -10.11 11.33
CA ARG A 381 1.51 -10.31 10.30
C ARG A 381 2.14 -8.99 9.85
N ARG A 382 1.32 -7.95 9.66
CA ARG A 382 1.78 -6.66 9.13
C ARG A 382 2.49 -5.81 10.16
N VAL A 383 1.87 -5.67 11.33
CA VAL A 383 2.51 -5.00 12.47
C VAL A 383 3.79 -5.73 12.82
N GLY A 384 3.78 -7.06 12.84
CA GLY A 384 4.98 -7.88 13.05
C GLY A 384 6.09 -7.60 12.02
N ALA A 385 5.75 -7.47 10.73
CA ALA A 385 6.74 -7.14 9.70
C ALA A 385 7.35 -5.74 9.88
N VAL A 386 6.52 -4.72 10.15
CA VAL A 386 6.99 -3.34 10.38
C VAL A 386 7.78 -3.22 11.68
N ALA A 387 7.33 -3.90 12.74
CA ALA A 387 8.00 -3.95 14.03
C ALA A 387 9.35 -4.69 13.94
N ALA A 388 9.41 -5.82 13.24
CA ALA A 388 10.65 -6.56 13.02
C ALA A 388 11.67 -5.73 12.24
N LEU A 389 11.25 -5.08 11.14
CA LEU A 389 12.14 -4.22 10.37
C LEU A 389 12.61 -3.01 11.19
N GLY A 390 11.71 -2.42 11.99
CA GLY A 390 12.04 -1.32 12.90
C GLY A 390 13.00 -1.73 14.00
N ALA A 391 12.81 -2.91 14.60
CA ALA A 391 13.71 -3.46 15.59
C ALA A 391 15.08 -3.77 14.99
N VAL A 392 15.15 -4.28 13.76
CA VAL A 392 16.42 -4.47 13.02
C VAL A 392 17.12 -3.13 12.85
N HIS A 393 16.45 -2.11 12.31
CA HIS A 393 17.06 -0.80 12.12
C HIS A 393 17.51 -0.16 13.45
N ALA A 394 16.67 -0.20 14.49
CA ALA A 394 17.01 0.33 15.81
C ALA A 394 18.21 -0.41 16.44
N THR A 395 18.28 -1.73 16.25
CA THR A 395 19.41 -2.56 16.69
C THR A 395 20.70 -2.15 15.99
N LEU A 396 20.68 -2.02 14.66
CA LEU A 396 21.85 -1.65 13.87
C LEU A 396 22.31 -0.21 14.15
N VAL A 397 21.37 0.73 14.27
CA VAL A 397 21.66 2.13 14.62
C VAL A 397 22.20 2.24 16.04
N GLY A 398 21.56 1.58 17.01
CA GLY A 398 22.03 1.53 18.41
C GLY A 398 23.42 0.90 18.53
N ALA A 399 23.68 -0.20 17.81
CA ALA A 399 25.00 -0.82 17.72
C ALA A 399 26.06 0.16 17.22
N THR A 400 25.75 0.87 16.13
CA THR A 400 26.64 1.82 15.49
C THR A 400 26.93 2.99 16.42
N ALA A 401 25.91 3.49 17.10
CA ALA A 401 26.06 4.56 18.08
C ALA A 401 26.92 4.16 19.26
N LEU A 402 26.63 3.04 19.92
CA LEU A 402 27.40 2.56 21.07
C LEU A 402 28.86 2.28 20.71
N ARG A 403 29.11 1.80 19.48
CA ARG A 403 30.47 1.45 19.02
C ARG A 403 31.31 2.67 18.62
N TRP A 404 30.69 3.69 18.02
CA TRP A 404 31.41 4.78 17.36
C TRP A 404 31.10 6.17 17.92
N LEU A 405 29.82 6.46 18.22
CA LEU A 405 29.41 7.79 18.69
C LEU A 405 29.66 7.97 20.17
N THR A 406 29.31 6.98 21.00
CA THR A 406 29.49 7.08 22.45
C THR A 406 30.95 7.35 22.84
N PRO A 407 31.96 6.64 22.30
CA PRO A 407 33.36 6.92 22.62
C PRO A 407 33.86 8.27 22.09
N ALA A 408 33.27 8.76 21.00
CA ALA A 408 33.64 10.06 20.42
C ALA A 408 33.05 11.24 21.22
N LEU A 409 31.92 11.02 21.91
CA LEU A 409 31.17 12.05 22.63
C LEU A 409 31.36 12.00 24.15
N SER A 410 31.92 10.92 24.70
CA SER A 410 32.18 10.84 26.14
C SER A 410 33.30 11.80 26.54
N GLU A 411 32.97 12.85 27.29
CA GLU A 411 33.96 13.74 27.90
C GLU A 411 34.86 12.97 28.88
N THR A 412 36.15 13.29 28.87
CA THR A 412 37.25 12.56 29.51
C THR A 412 37.24 12.59 31.06
N ALA A 413 36.19 13.10 31.70
CA ALA A 413 36.21 13.55 33.09
C ALA A 413 35.37 12.68 34.04
N SER A 414 35.75 11.41 34.21
CA SER A 414 35.69 10.62 35.46
C SER A 414 35.79 9.12 35.14
N THR A 415 36.51 8.37 35.98
CA THR A 415 36.79 6.93 35.81
C THR A 415 35.58 6.03 36.08
N THR A 416 34.50 6.57 36.63
CA THR A 416 33.28 5.84 37.01
C THR A 416 32.20 6.06 35.96
N GLY A 417 31.78 5.00 35.26
CA GLY A 417 30.64 5.05 34.32
C GLY A 417 30.97 5.11 32.82
N ARG A 418 32.24 4.93 32.41
CA ARG A 418 32.59 4.91 30.98
C ARG A 418 32.11 3.64 30.28
N LEU A 419 31.26 3.78 29.27
CA LEU A 419 30.83 2.68 28.39
C LEU A 419 31.95 2.20 27.44
N ASP A 420 33.05 2.94 27.32
CA ASP A 420 34.21 2.57 26.48
C ASP A 420 34.84 1.24 26.91
N CYS A 421 34.74 0.89 28.20
CA CYS A 421 35.24 -0.39 28.71
C CYS A 421 34.52 -1.60 28.10
N LEU A 422 33.31 -1.43 27.54
CA LEU A 422 32.57 -2.50 26.85
C LEU A 422 33.34 -3.02 25.62
N TRP A 423 34.22 -2.18 25.09
CA TRP A 423 35.02 -2.45 23.89
C TRP A 423 36.49 -2.72 24.21
N SER A 424 36.93 -2.58 25.47
CA SER A 424 38.33 -2.73 25.84
C SER A 424 38.75 -4.20 25.96
N ALA A 425 40.02 -4.45 25.70
CA ALA A 425 40.63 -5.77 25.91
C ALA A 425 40.68 -6.18 27.39
N THR A 426 40.54 -5.23 28.33
CA THR A 426 40.53 -5.48 29.76
C THR A 426 39.11 -5.63 30.34
N GLY A 427 38.08 -5.33 29.55
CA GLY A 427 36.68 -5.40 29.97
C GLY A 427 36.27 -4.27 30.93
N CYS A 428 35.02 -4.32 31.38
CA CYS A 428 34.49 -3.38 32.37
C CYS A 428 34.73 -3.85 33.81
N PRO A 429 34.82 -2.91 34.77
CA PRO A 429 34.92 -3.25 36.19
C PRO A 429 33.76 -4.12 36.68
N PRO A 430 33.98 -4.94 37.74
CA PRO A 430 32.91 -5.70 38.40
C PRO A 430 31.76 -4.78 38.83
N GLY A 431 30.52 -5.21 38.60
CA GLY A 431 29.31 -4.42 38.91
C GLY A 431 28.81 -3.53 37.76
N THR A 432 29.55 -3.44 36.65
CA THR A 432 29.03 -2.81 35.43
C THR A 432 27.98 -3.71 34.78
N ILE A 433 26.88 -3.13 34.31
CA ILE A 433 25.82 -3.85 33.60
C ILE A 433 26.38 -4.64 32.40
N ALA A 434 25.88 -5.86 32.20
CA ALA A 434 26.38 -6.70 31.11
C ALA A 434 26.11 -6.02 29.74
N PRO A 435 27.07 -6.06 28.79
CA PRO A 435 26.95 -5.38 27.49
C PRO A 435 25.67 -5.72 26.72
N GLY A 436 25.19 -6.96 26.83
CA GLY A 436 23.96 -7.40 26.19
C GLY A 436 22.72 -6.63 26.65
N TYR A 437 22.63 -6.26 27.93
CA TYR A 437 21.53 -5.45 28.45
C TYR A 437 21.62 -4.00 27.97
N VAL A 438 22.83 -3.42 27.94
CA VAL A 438 23.06 -2.07 27.39
C VAL A 438 22.61 -2.02 25.93
N PHE A 439 23.00 -3.03 25.15
CA PHE A 439 22.64 -3.14 23.76
C PHE A 439 21.13 -3.32 23.54
N ALA A 440 20.50 -4.24 24.28
CA ALA A 440 19.06 -4.48 24.19
C ALA A 440 18.26 -3.24 24.59
N LEU A 441 18.67 -2.56 25.66
CA LEU A 441 18.03 -1.33 26.12
C LEU A 441 18.20 -0.20 25.10
N ALA A 442 19.41 0.00 24.56
CA ALA A 442 19.66 1.00 23.53
C ALA A 442 18.83 0.72 22.27
N ALA A 443 18.75 -0.54 21.82
CA ALA A 443 17.93 -0.94 20.69
C ALA A 443 16.43 -0.69 20.95
N ALA A 444 15.91 -1.08 22.12
CA ALA A 444 14.52 -0.86 22.50
C ALA A 444 14.19 0.64 22.65
N TRP A 445 15.09 1.43 23.21
CA TRP A 445 14.97 2.88 23.30
C TRP A 445 14.94 3.51 21.91
N CYS A 446 15.88 3.17 21.04
CA CYS A 446 15.91 3.67 19.65
C CYS A 446 14.66 3.24 18.87
N TYR A 447 14.16 2.02 19.11
CA TYR A 447 12.92 1.54 18.50
C TYR A 447 11.70 2.33 18.98
N ALA A 448 11.57 2.53 20.30
CA ALA A 448 10.46 3.29 20.88
C ALA A 448 10.50 4.77 20.46
N ALA A 449 11.66 5.42 20.56
CA ALA A 449 11.85 6.78 20.08
C ALA A 449 11.52 6.89 18.60
N GLY A 450 11.93 5.91 17.79
CA GLY A 450 11.61 5.87 16.37
C GLY A 450 10.12 5.75 16.09
N VAL A 451 9.44 4.85 16.77
CA VAL A 451 7.99 4.67 16.61
C VAL A 451 7.24 5.93 17.08
N PHE A 452 7.54 6.46 18.26
CA PHE A 452 6.79 7.60 18.82
C PHE A 452 7.10 8.93 18.14
N SER A 453 8.28 9.09 17.54
CA SER A 453 8.59 10.32 16.82
C SER A 453 7.66 10.55 15.63
N GLN A 454 6.92 9.53 15.15
CA GLN A 454 5.88 9.69 14.11
C GLN A 454 4.90 10.83 14.38
N ILE A 455 4.57 11.08 15.65
CA ILE A 455 3.68 12.17 16.07
C ILE A 455 4.21 13.53 15.58
N LEU A 456 5.52 13.66 15.37
CA LEU A 456 6.16 14.88 14.90
C LEU A 456 6.15 15.04 13.37
N TRP A 457 5.66 14.06 12.60
CA TRP A 457 5.80 14.01 11.13
C TRP A 457 4.46 14.25 10.42
N ASP A 458 3.73 15.30 10.81
CA ASP A 458 2.49 15.78 10.16
C ASP A 458 1.46 14.67 9.87
N ASP A 459 1.18 13.81 10.86
CA ASP A 459 0.23 12.70 10.79
C ASP A 459 0.51 11.66 9.68
N GLN A 460 1.72 11.65 9.12
CA GLN A 460 2.12 10.63 8.16
C GLN A 460 2.56 9.36 8.89
N PRO A 461 2.11 8.18 8.45
CA PRO A 461 2.40 6.93 9.13
C PRO A 461 3.90 6.63 9.13
N TYR A 462 4.36 5.81 10.08
CA TYR A 462 5.78 5.44 10.21
C TYR A 462 6.44 4.97 8.92
N THR A 463 5.64 4.34 8.10
CA THR A 463 6.02 3.65 6.88
C THR A 463 6.11 4.58 5.67
N ALA A 464 5.66 5.83 5.80
CA ALA A 464 5.73 6.79 4.71
C ALA A 464 7.20 7.04 4.31
N PRO A 465 7.48 7.31 3.03
CA PRO A 465 8.84 7.59 2.57
C PRO A 465 9.42 8.86 3.22
N LEU A 466 10.75 8.92 3.32
CA LEU A 466 11.49 10.11 3.78
C LEU A 466 11.41 11.29 2.81
N ALA A 467 11.20 11.04 1.52
CA ALA A 467 10.99 12.10 0.55
C ALA A 467 9.66 12.77 0.86
N HIS A 468 9.72 13.90 1.57
CA HIS A 468 8.60 14.81 1.72
C HIS A 468 7.98 15.05 0.35
N LEU A 469 6.65 15.08 0.36
CA LEU A 469 5.79 15.60 -0.70
C LEU A 469 6.61 16.54 -1.57
N ALA A 470 6.80 16.19 -2.85
CA ALA A 470 7.29 17.18 -3.79
C ALA A 470 6.42 18.41 -3.54
N TRP A 471 7.04 19.53 -3.19
CA TRP A 471 6.40 20.82 -3.01
C TRP A 471 5.92 21.34 -4.39
N THR A 472 5.36 20.46 -5.22
CA THR A 472 4.51 20.84 -6.32
C THR A 472 3.24 21.36 -5.67
N THR A 473 3.20 22.68 -5.53
CA THR A 473 1.99 23.48 -5.31
C THR A 473 0.80 22.76 -5.96
N ARG A 474 -0.05 22.13 -5.14
CA ARG A 474 -1.42 21.82 -5.55
C ARG A 474 -2.05 23.16 -5.89
N ARG A 475 -2.28 23.41 -7.18
CA ARG A 475 -3.18 24.47 -7.66
C ARG A 475 -4.52 23.83 -7.93
#